data_AF-A0A7C4K0I8-F1
#
_entry.id   AF-A0A7C4K0I8-F1
#
_cell.length_a   1.000
_cell.length_b   1.000
_cell.length_c   1.000
_cell.angle_alpha   90.00
_cell.angle_beta   90.00
_cell.angle_gamma   90.00
#
_symmetry.space_group_name_H-M   'P 1'
#
loop_
_entity.id
_entity.type
_entity.pdbx_description
1 polymer ?
#
loop_
_entity_poly.entity_id
_entity_poly.type
_entity_poly.pdbx_seq_one_letter_code
_entity_poly.pdbx_strand_id
1 'polypeptide(L)' 'MLTASWGVASYPEDGEDLDALLKKADDMCYLAKKSGKDRVILAE' A
#
# COMPACT_ATOMS: atom_id res chain seq x y z
N MET A 1 21.66 -2.48 6.84
CA MET A 1 20.82 -1.27 6.66
C MET A 1 19.38 -1.68 6.87
N LEU A 2 18.62 -0.88 7.62
CA LEU A 2 17.18 -1.11 7.81
C LEU A 2 16.45 -0.38 6.68
N THR A 3 15.56 -1.08 5.99
CA THR A 3 14.72 -0.52 4.92
C THR A 3 13.26 -0.74 5.23
N ALA A 4 12.39 0.12 4.69
CA ALA A 4 10.96 0.07 4.92
C ALA A 4 10.21 -0.14 3.60
N SER A 5 9.03 -0.72 3.65
CA SER A 5 8.16 -0.89 2.49
C SER A 5 6.80 -0.32 2.83
N TRP A 6 6.20 0.38 1.88
CA TRP A 6 4.98 1.14 2.09
C TRP A 6 3.99 0.87 0.97
N GLY A 7 2.71 0.84 1.33
CA GLY A 7 1.61 0.89 0.39
C GLY A 7 0.82 2.18 0.61
N VAL A 8 0.38 2.79 -0.48
CA VAL A 8 -0.35 4.07 -0.46
C VAL A 8 -1.67 3.88 -1.17
N ALA A 9 -2.75 4.39 -0.57
CA ALA A 9 -4.09 4.42 -1.15
C ALA A 9 -4.68 5.83 -1.05
N SER A 10 -5.48 6.21 -2.03
CA SER A 10 -6.04 7.55 -2.20
C SER A 10 -7.56 7.51 -2.16
N TYR A 11 -8.16 8.35 -1.31
CA TYR A 11 -9.60 8.61 -1.37
C TYR A 11 -9.88 9.64 -2.48
N PRO A 12 -10.91 9.46 -3.33
CA PRO A 12 -11.88 8.35 -3.37
C PRO A 12 -11.54 7.22 -4.36
N GLU A 13 -10.39 7.25 -5.06
CA GLU A 13 -10.04 6.27 -6.11
C GLU A 13 -9.95 4.83 -5.59
N ASP A 14 -9.34 4.63 -4.42
CA ASP A 14 -9.03 3.31 -3.88
C ASP A 14 -10.06 2.74 -2.91
N GLY A 15 -11.08 3.54 -2.59
CA GLY A 15 -12.12 3.20 -1.63
C GLY A 15 -12.85 4.44 -1.13
N GLU A 16 -14.14 4.30 -0.88
CA GLU A 16 -14.98 5.39 -0.37
C GLU A 16 -15.11 5.38 1.16
N ASP A 17 -14.60 4.33 1.81
CA ASP A 17 -14.62 4.12 3.24
C ASP A 17 -13.21 3.85 3.79
N LEU A 18 -13.03 4.15 5.08
CA LEU A 18 -11.73 4.06 5.74
C LEU A 18 -11.18 2.63 5.72
N ASP A 19 -12.05 1.64 5.90
CA ASP A 19 -11.65 0.22 5.90
C ASP A 19 -11.17 -0.22 4.52
N ALA A 20 -11.83 0.20 3.44
CA ALA A 20 -11.41 -0.06 2.06
C ALA A 20 -10.05 0.58 1.76
N LEU A 21 -9.85 1.85 2.12
CA LEU A 21 -8.57 2.55 1.94
C LEU A 21 -7.43 1.88 2.72
N LEU A 22 -7.66 1.54 3.98
CA LEU A 22 -6.67 0.87 4.83
C LEU A 22 -6.32 -0.51 4.29
N LYS A 23 -7.32 -1.27 3.86
CA LYS A 23 -7.11 -2.58 3.25
C LYS A 23 -6.32 -2.48 1.96
N LYS A 24 -6.64 -1.52 1.08
CA LYS A 24 -5.92 -1.29 -0.18
C LYS A 24 -4.47 -0.89 0.08
N ALA A 25 -4.22 0.01 1.05
CA ALA A 25 -2.87 0.39 1.43
C ALA A 25 -2.07 -0.78 2.02
N ASP A 26 -2.70 -1.64 2.83
CA ASP A 26 -2.04 -2.84 3.38
C ASP A 26 -1.73 -3.87 2.28
N ASP A 27 -2.65 -4.09 1.34
CA ASP A 27 -2.44 -4.95 0.18
C ASP A 27 -1.23 -4.47 -0.66
N MET A 28 -1.11 -3.16 -0.88
CA MET A 28 0.05 -2.59 -1.58
C MET A 28 1.34 -2.70 -0.78
N CYS A 29 1.29 -2.57 0.55
CA CYS A 29 2.44 -2.79 1.43
C CYS A 29 2.90 -4.26 1.39
N TYR A 30 1.95 -5.20 1.34
CA TYR A 30 2.22 -6.61 1.17
C TYR A 30 2.88 -6.91 -0.18
N LEU A 31 2.38 -6.31 -1.27
CA LEU A 31 2.99 -6.41 -2.60
C LEU A 31 4.42 -5.81 -2.63
N ALA A 32 4.65 -4.69 -1.94
CA ALA A 32 5.96 -4.08 -1.83
C ALA A 32 6.95 -5.04 -1.14
N LYS A 33 6.51 -5.72 -0.07
CA LYS A 33 7.30 -6.74 0.62
C LYS A 33 7.57 -7.97 -0.25
N LYS A 34 6.58 -8.42 -1.02
CA LYS A 34 6.69 -9.61 -1.87
C LYS A 34 7.58 -9.38 -3.11
N SER A 35 7.59 -8.17 -3.66
CA SER A 35 8.34 -7.84 -4.88
C SER A 35 9.82 -7.52 -4.67
N GLY A 36 10.32 -7.63 -3.43
CA GLY A 36 11.73 -7.44 -3.10
C GLY A 36 12.00 -6.45 -1.97
N LYS A 37 10.96 -5.92 -1.32
CA LYS A 37 11.03 -4.92 -0.23
C LYS A 37 11.63 -3.60 -0.70
N ASP A 38 11.88 -2.71 0.27
CA ASP A 38 12.50 -1.39 0.11
C ASP A 38 11.90 -0.53 -1.02
N ARG A 39 10.56 -0.45 -1.04
CA ARG A 39 9.84 0.30 -2.07
C ARG A 39 8.47 0.76 -1.60
N VAL A 40 7.93 1.67 -2.38
CA VAL A 40 6.57 2.20 -2.22
C VAL A 40 5.75 1.75 -3.42
N ILE A 41 4.56 1.20 -3.17
CA ILE A 41 3.60 0.84 -4.21
C ILE A 41 2.34 1.69 -4.01
N LEU A 42 1.92 2.35 -5.08
CA LEU A 42 0.69 3.11 -5.15
C LEU A 42 -0.44 2.17 -5.55
N ALA A 43 -1.57 2.30 -4.89
CA ALA A 43 -2.79 1.70 -5.35
C ALA A 43 -3.33 2.51 -6.54
N GLU A 44 -3.70 1.78 -7.60
CA GLU A 44 -4.43 2.26 -8.76
C GLU A 44 -5.92 1.99 -8.60
#